data_AF-A0A921H4A3-F1
#
_entry.id   AF-A0A921H4A3-F1
#
_cell.length_a   1.000
_cell.length_b   1.000
_cell.length_c   1.000
_cell.angle_alpha   90.00
_cell.angle_beta   90.00
_cell.angle_gamma   90.00
#
_symmetry.space_group_name_H-M   'P 1'
#
loop_
_entity.id
_entity.type
_entity.pdbx_description
1 polymer ?
#
loop_
_entity_poly.entity_id
_entity_poly.type
_entity_poly.pdbx_seq_one_letter_code
_entity_poly.pdbx_strand_id
1 'polypeptide(L)'
;MKGKFVKIIIGTSFCFIIVGIVCQCLKRQISSRIMNVTLMDSLINTDADVILLTIGHRECKVCQKLKFNRKMGKVRVTQEYFDITSDINNKLLGQVLSTKGFPSTYVFNKDLQLQGIVTGMIHRETRLLTVCESPNSVFDLSIANINKSDLPSVLAYAFKALLSYWNGDIDTTEINALKSLTNGPYFFNNYLLFLVYKSKNDYEKMLFYKKQALQYTSSTDKIIYEDLLRQLEK
;
A
#
# COMPACT_ATOMS: atom_id res chain seq x y z
N MET A 1 7.90 61.30 23.79
CA MET A 1 8.06 59.86 24.12
C MET A 1 7.05 58.90 23.45
N LYS A 2 6.28 59.30 22.41
CA LYS A 2 5.27 58.39 21.78
C LYS A 2 5.72 57.70 20.48
N GLY A 3 6.79 58.15 19.82
CA GLY A 3 7.21 57.62 18.50
C GLY A 3 8.17 56.43 18.50
N LYS A 4 8.91 56.17 19.59
CA LYS A 4 9.87 55.04 19.66
C LYS A 4 9.23 53.70 20.04
N PHE A 5 8.11 53.72 20.79
CA PHE A 5 7.41 52.50 21.19
C PHE A 5 6.63 51.82 20.04
N VAL A 6 6.10 52.61 19.11
CA VAL A 6 5.32 52.07 17.98
C VAL A 6 6.21 51.30 17.00
N LYS A 7 7.47 51.69 16.80
CA LYS A 7 8.42 50.96 15.94
C LYS A 7 8.86 49.61 16.52
N ILE A 8 8.91 49.46 17.84
CA ILE A 8 9.31 48.21 18.50
C ILE A 8 8.16 47.18 18.44
N ILE A 9 6.91 47.61 18.59
CA ILE A 9 5.74 46.73 18.53
C ILE A 9 5.49 46.20 17.10
N ILE A 10 5.75 47.01 16.08
CA ILE A 10 5.61 46.57 14.68
C ILE A 10 6.73 45.56 14.32
N GLY A 11 7.96 45.77 14.81
CA GLY A 11 9.09 44.87 14.54
C GLY A 11 8.95 43.49 15.20
N THR A 12 8.42 43.40 16.43
CA THR A 12 8.19 42.12 17.09
C THR A 12 7.01 41.37 16.50
N SER A 13 5.91 42.06 16.16
CA SER A 13 4.74 41.44 15.54
C SER A 13 5.04 40.86 14.14
N PHE A 14 5.88 41.53 13.35
CA PHE A 14 6.32 41.01 12.05
C PHE A 14 7.23 39.78 12.17
N CYS A 15 8.10 39.72 13.19
CA CYS A 15 8.90 38.52 13.47
C CYS A 15 8.04 37.31 13.87
N PHE A 16 6.96 37.50 14.64
CA PHE A 16 6.05 36.40 14.98
C PHE A 16 5.20 35.94 13.79
N ILE A 17 4.82 36.84 12.88
CA ILE A 17 4.10 36.47 11.66
C ILE A 17 5.04 35.72 10.70
N ILE A 18 6.29 36.15 10.54
CA ILE A 18 7.27 35.44 9.71
C ILE A 18 7.63 34.09 10.35
N VAL A 19 7.83 34.00 11.67
CA VAL A 19 8.07 32.72 12.34
C VAL A 19 6.82 31.82 12.26
N GLY A 20 5.60 32.36 12.37
CA GLY A 20 4.36 31.59 12.20
C GLY A 20 4.14 31.07 10.77
N ILE A 21 4.49 31.87 9.74
CA ILE A 21 4.41 31.48 8.33
C ILE A 21 5.55 30.53 7.95
N VAL A 22 6.76 30.74 8.47
CA VAL A 22 7.90 29.81 8.29
C VAL A 22 7.66 28.51 9.08
N CYS A 23 6.91 28.56 10.19
CA CYS A 23 6.46 27.38 10.93
C CYS A 23 5.28 26.66 10.23
N GLN A 24 4.44 27.36 9.47
CA GLN A 24 3.45 26.73 8.58
C GLN A 24 4.03 26.23 7.25
N CYS A 25 5.25 26.63 6.90
CA CYS A 25 6.09 25.92 5.94
C CYS A 25 6.71 24.63 6.52
N LEU A 26 6.47 24.28 7.81
CA LEU A 26 6.73 22.92 8.27
C LEU A 26 5.79 21.96 7.55
N LYS A 27 6.39 21.19 6.64
CA LYS A 27 5.95 19.87 6.17
C LYS A 27 4.44 19.73 6.08
N ARG A 28 3.89 19.99 4.90
CA ARG A 28 2.59 19.44 4.50
C ARG A 28 2.69 17.91 4.57
N GLN A 29 2.46 17.36 5.76
CA GLN A 29 2.59 15.94 6.02
C GLN A 29 1.35 15.29 5.42
N ILE A 30 1.58 14.36 4.50
CA ILE A 30 0.50 13.57 3.92
C ILE A 30 -0.13 12.76 5.05
N SER A 31 -1.43 12.95 5.27
CA SER A 31 -2.17 12.17 6.24
C SER A 31 -2.26 10.72 5.75
N SER A 32 -1.70 9.80 6.52
CA SER A 32 -1.89 8.36 6.30
C SER A 32 -3.34 7.99 6.62
N ARG A 33 -3.98 7.20 5.75
CA ARG A 33 -5.25 6.54 6.05
C ARG A 33 -4.99 5.16 6.63
N ILE A 34 -5.99 4.57 7.28
CA ILE A 34 -5.96 3.18 7.71
C ILE A 34 -6.68 2.35 6.67
N MET A 35 -6.00 1.35 6.11
CA MET A 35 -6.60 0.42 5.17
C MET A 35 -7.63 -0.48 5.89
N ASN A 36 -8.84 -0.56 5.35
CA ASN A 36 -9.90 -1.47 5.78
C ASN A 36 -10.93 -1.64 4.65
N VAL A 37 -11.90 -2.54 4.86
CA VAL A 37 -12.94 -2.86 3.87
C VAL A 37 -13.77 -1.62 3.53
N THR A 38 -14.23 -0.86 4.52
CA THR A 38 -15.05 0.35 4.30
C THR A 38 -14.34 1.42 3.47
N LEU A 39 -13.05 1.65 3.70
CA LEU A 39 -12.25 2.56 2.90
C LEU A 39 -12.15 2.06 1.46
N MET A 40 -11.87 0.77 1.27
CA MET A 40 -11.75 0.18 -0.05
C MET A 40 -13.08 0.28 -0.83
N ASP A 41 -14.21 -0.03 -0.19
CA ASP A 41 -15.55 0.13 -0.76
C ASP A 41 -15.82 1.57 -1.16
N SER A 42 -15.45 2.54 -0.31
CA SER A 42 -15.59 3.96 -0.64
C SER A 42 -14.79 4.35 -1.88
N LEU A 43 -13.58 3.81 -2.06
CA LEU A 43 -12.73 4.10 -3.22
C LEU A 43 -13.28 3.47 -4.50
N ILE A 44 -13.82 2.25 -4.42
CA ILE A 44 -14.48 1.56 -5.55
C ILE A 44 -15.73 2.32 -5.97
N ASN A 45 -16.50 2.86 -5.03
CA ASN A 45 -17.76 3.56 -5.33
C ASN A 45 -17.58 5.04 -5.75
N THR A 46 -16.34 5.53 -5.90
CA THR A 46 -16.08 6.87 -6.48
C THR A 46 -16.32 6.92 -7.99
N ASP A 47 -16.44 8.12 -8.55
CA ASP A 47 -16.49 8.33 -10.00
C ASP A 47 -15.12 8.18 -10.70
N ALA A 48 -14.03 7.92 -9.97
CA ALA A 48 -12.72 7.70 -10.57
C ALA A 48 -12.72 6.48 -11.50
N ASP A 49 -11.83 6.44 -12.49
CA ASP A 49 -11.68 5.29 -13.37
C ASP A 49 -10.68 4.28 -12.79
N VAL A 50 -9.68 4.77 -12.03
CA VAL A 50 -8.64 3.96 -11.38
C VAL A 50 -8.38 4.40 -9.94
N ILE A 51 -7.84 3.48 -9.14
CA ILE A 51 -7.52 3.64 -7.72
C ILE A 51 -6.00 3.51 -7.57
N LEU A 52 -5.35 4.52 -7.01
CA LEU A 52 -3.90 4.53 -6.76
C LEU A 52 -3.66 4.37 -5.26
N LEU A 53 -3.18 3.19 -4.85
CA LEU A 53 -2.79 2.93 -3.47
C LEU A 53 -1.28 3.16 -3.34
N THR A 54 -0.87 4.20 -2.61
CA THR A 54 0.54 4.54 -2.41
C THR A 54 1.00 4.16 -1.02
N ILE A 55 2.02 3.31 -0.95
CA ILE A 55 2.57 2.78 0.28
C ILE A 55 3.92 3.45 0.57
N GLY A 56 4.11 3.88 1.81
CA GLY A 56 5.32 4.50 2.30
C GLY A 56 5.56 4.20 3.78
N HIS A 57 6.55 4.88 4.35
CA HIS A 57 6.80 4.89 5.80
C HIS A 57 7.05 6.32 6.29
N ARG A 58 6.73 6.65 7.54
CA ARG A 58 6.91 8.01 8.11
C ARG A 58 8.31 8.61 7.91
N GLU A 59 9.34 7.77 7.94
CA GLU A 59 10.75 8.16 7.87
C GLU A 59 11.25 8.32 6.42
N CYS A 60 10.39 8.01 5.44
CA CYS A 60 10.67 8.17 4.02
C CYS A 60 10.65 9.65 3.62
N LYS A 61 11.83 10.29 3.62
CA LYS A 61 11.96 11.70 3.22
C LYS A 61 11.41 11.97 1.82
N VAL A 62 11.55 11.02 0.90
CA VAL A 62 11.03 11.14 -0.47
C VAL A 62 9.52 10.99 -0.55
N CYS A 63 8.90 10.23 0.36
CA CYS A 63 7.44 10.08 0.42
C CYS A 63 6.76 11.39 0.84
N GLN A 64 7.43 12.23 1.63
CA GLN A 64 6.92 13.56 2.00
C GLN A 64 6.83 14.53 0.80
N LYS A 65 7.42 14.17 -0.35
CA LYS A 65 7.38 14.97 -1.59
C LYS A 65 6.30 14.52 -2.56
N LEU A 66 5.49 13.51 -2.20
CA LEU A 66 4.41 13.03 -3.05
C LEU A 66 3.35 14.12 -3.28
N LYS A 67 2.81 14.13 -4.50
CA LYS A 67 1.69 14.98 -4.89
C LYS A 67 0.54 14.09 -5.32
N PHE A 68 -0.67 14.39 -4.83
CA PHE A 68 -1.88 13.71 -5.25
C PHE A 68 -2.70 14.60 -6.16
N ASN A 69 -3.15 14.02 -7.26
CA ASN A 69 -3.96 14.65 -8.27
C ASN A 69 -5.29 13.89 -8.40
N ARG A 70 -6.38 14.56 -8.75
CA ARG A 70 -7.66 13.89 -9.04
C ARG A 70 -7.73 13.32 -10.45
N LYS A 71 -6.74 13.61 -11.29
CA LYS A 71 -6.62 13.12 -12.67
C LYS A 71 -5.17 12.82 -13.01
N MET A 72 -4.96 11.84 -13.88
CA MET A 72 -3.70 11.57 -14.58
C MET A 72 -4.00 11.60 -16.08
N GLY A 73 -3.60 12.69 -16.75
CA GLY A 73 -4.00 12.93 -18.14
C GLY A 73 -5.53 13.07 -18.24
N LYS A 74 -6.14 12.21 -19.07
CA LYS A 74 -7.60 12.16 -19.23
C LYS A 74 -8.30 11.23 -18.22
N VAL A 75 -7.55 10.42 -17.47
CA VAL A 75 -8.08 9.39 -16.58
C VAL A 75 -8.37 10.01 -15.20
N ARG A 76 -9.59 9.81 -14.68
CA ARG A 76 -9.94 10.20 -13.32
C ARG A 76 -9.35 9.20 -12.34
N VAL A 77 -8.73 9.71 -11.28
CA VAL A 77 -8.05 8.87 -10.31
C VAL A 77 -8.48 9.24 -8.90
N THR A 78 -8.66 8.23 -8.05
CA THR A 78 -8.65 8.41 -6.60
C THR A 78 -7.32 7.90 -6.07
N GLN A 79 -6.70 8.63 -5.15
CA GLN A 79 -5.38 8.28 -4.62
C GLN A 79 -5.38 8.32 -3.11
N GLU A 80 -4.77 7.30 -2.50
CA GLU A 80 -4.62 7.22 -1.06
C GLU A 80 -3.18 6.88 -0.66
N TYR A 81 -2.79 7.34 0.51
CA TYR A 81 -1.48 7.09 1.10
C TYR A 81 -1.59 6.28 2.38
N PHE A 82 -0.75 5.24 2.48
CA PHE A 82 -0.68 4.34 3.61
C PHE A 82 0.75 4.29 4.14
N ASP A 83 0.91 4.72 5.38
CA ASP A 83 2.14 4.55 6.15
C ASP A 83 2.10 3.19 6.86
N ILE A 84 2.98 2.28 6.45
CA ILE A 84 3.04 0.91 7.00
C ILE A 84 3.46 0.86 8.47
N THR A 85 3.97 1.96 9.03
CA THR A 85 4.37 2.07 10.44
C THR A 85 3.27 2.64 11.32
N SER A 86 2.17 3.12 10.72
CA SER A 86 1.10 3.80 11.44
C SER A 86 0.00 2.86 11.96
N ASP A 87 -0.21 1.71 11.31
CA ASP A 87 -1.29 0.78 11.63
C ASP A 87 -0.99 -0.65 11.14
N ILE A 88 -1.53 -1.66 11.82
CA ILE A 88 -1.33 -3.07 11.47
C ILE A 88 -1.94 -3.42 10.10
N ASN A 89 -3.08 -2.83 9.73
CA ASN A 89 -3.71 -3.09 8.44
C ASN A 89 -2.90 -2.47 7.30
N ASN A 90 -2.27 -1.32 7.54
CA ASN A 90 -1.35 -0.72 6.57
C ASN A 90 -0.09 -1.58 6.40
N LYS A 91 0.42 -2.17 7.49
CA LYS A 91 1.52 -3.13 7.42
C LYS A 91 1.13 -4.38 6.60
N LEU A 92 -0.05 -4.95 6.86
CA LEU A 92 -0.59 -6.08 6.10
C LEU A 92 -0.81 -5.73 4.63
N LEU A 93 -1.25 -4.51 4.31
CA LEU A 93 -1.34 -4.01 2.93
C LEU A 93 0.04 -3.97 2.25
N GLY A 94 1.08 -3.50 2.95
CA GLY A 94 2.45 -3.52 2.44
C GLY A 94 2.93 -4.96 2.19
N GLN A 95 2.60 -5.88 3.08
CA GLN A 95 2.98 -7.28 3.03
C GLN A 95 2.26 -8.05 1.91
N VAL A 96 0.93 -7.93 1.78
CA VAL A 96 0.16 -8.62 0.72
C VAL A 96 0.59 -8.19 -0.66
N LEU A 97 0.92 -6.91 -0.85
CA LEU A 97 1.40 -6.35 -2.11
C LEU A 97 2.92 -6.50 -2.31
N SER A 98 3.60 -7.21 -1.41
CA SER A 98 5.05 -7.47 -1.44
C SER A 98 5.86 -6.18 -1.65
N THR A 99 5.54 -5.11 -0.92
CA THR A 99 6.20 -3.81 -1.05
C THR A 99 7.65 -3.89 -0.59
N LYS A 100 8.61 -3.70 -1.51
CA LYS A 100 10.06 -3.79 -1.24
C LYS A 100 10.78 -2.43 -1.21
N GLY A 101 10.13 -1.36 -1.66
CA GLY A 101 10.70 -0.02 -1.74
C GLY A 101 9.65 1.06 -1.51
N PHE A 102 10.09 2.28 -1.25
CA PHE A 102 9.19 3.39 -0.93
C PHE A 102 9.56 4.69 -1.68
N PRO A 103 8.56 5.48 -2.12
CA PRO A 103 7.14 5.11 -2.18
C PRO A 103 6.88 4.07 -3.27
N SER A 104 5.89 3.21 -3.07
CA SER A 104 5.40 2.28 -4.09
C SER A 104 3.93 2.51 -4.34
N THR A 105 3.52 2.59 -5.60
CA THR A 105 2.12 2.79 -5.97
C THR A 105 1.60 1.68 -6.83
N TYR A 106 0.47 1.15 -6.40
CA TYR A 106 -0.26 0.07 -7.04
C TYR A 106 -1.51 0.70 -7.67
N VAL A 107 -1.63 0.55 -8.98
CA VAL A 107 -2.74 1.10 -9.76
C VAL A 107 -3.76 0.00 -9.99
N PHE A 108 -4.97 0.16 -9.47
CA PHE A 108 -6.05 -0.79 -9.61
C PHE A 108 -7.19 -0.21 -10.45
N ASN A 109 -7.86 -1.07 -11.21
CA ASN A 109 -9.18 -0.74 -11.74
C ASN A 109 -10.28 -0.94 -10.67
N LYS A 110 -11.54 -0.70 -11.04
CA LYS A 110 -12.70 -0.86 -10.15
C LYS A 110 -12.98 -2.29 -9.71
N ASP A 111 -12.59 -3.27 -10.51
CA ASP A 111 -12.69 -4.69 -10.15
C ASP A 111 -11.51 -5.16 -9.30
N LEU A 112 -10.69 -4.24 -8.78
CA LEU A 112 -9.46 -4.51 -8.04
C LEU A 112 -8.47 -5.41 -8.80
N GLN A 113 -8.43 -5.31 -10.13
CA GLN A 113 -7.36 -5.86 -10.95
C GLN A 113 -6.18 -4.89 -10.98
N LEU A 114 -4.97 -5.41 -10.81
CA LEU A 114 -3.76 -4.61 -10.79
C LEU A 114 -3.34 -4.26 -12.22
N GLN A 115 -3.31 -2.98 -12.55
CA GLN A 115 -2.93 -2.44 -13.85
C GLN A 115 -1.46 -2.05 -13.92
N GLY A 116 -0.79 -1.85 -12.79
CA GLY A 116 0.63 -1.52 -12.79
C GLY A 116 1.18 -1.21 -11.40
N ILE A 117 2.50 -1.22 -11.30
CA ILE A 117 3.25 -0.94 -10.08
C ILE A 117 4.38 0.03 -10.41
N VAL A 118 4.37 1.20 -9.78
CA VAL A 118 5.42 2.21 -9.91
C VAL A 118 6.12 2.38 -8.57
N THR A 119 7.41 2.03 -8.52
CA THR A 119 8.23 2.18 -7.30
C THR A 119 9.22 3.34 -7.43
N GLY A 120 9.51 3.97 -6.29
CA GLY A 120 10.43 5.10 -6.19
C GLY A 120 9.89 6.40 -6.81
N MET A 121 10.78 7.39 -6.91
CA MET A 121 10.46 8.74 -7.39
C MET A 121 10.95 9.05 -8.81
N ILE A 122 11.82 8.21 -9.38
CA ILE A 122 12.43 8.47 -10.70
C ILE A 122 11.33 8.44 -11.77
N HIS A 123 11.14 9.58 -12.44
CA HIS A 123 10.10 9.83 -13.45
C HIS A 123 8.68 9.37 -13.04
N ARG A 124 8.40 9.35 -11.74
CA ARG A 124 7.21 8.70 -11.19
C ARG A 124 5.89 9.22 -11.78
N GLU A 125 5.74 10.54 -11.94
CA GLU A 125 4.51 11.14 -12.48
C GLU A 125 4.26 10.67 -13.92
N THR A 126 5.28 10.71 -14.78
CA THR A 126 5.20 10.22 -16.16
C THR A 126 4.85 8.74 -16.21
N ARG A 127 5.44 7.93 -15.33
CA ARG A 127 5.23 6.48 -15.31
C ARG A 127 3.85 6.10 -14.79
N LEU A 128 3.34 6.81 -13.77
CA LEU A 128 1.97 6.66 -13.32
C LEU A 128 0.97 7.06 -14.41
N LEU A 129 1.25 8.15 -15.14
CA LEU A 129 0.46 8.54 -16.30
C LEU A 129 0.42 7.42 -17.35
N THR A 130 1.57 6.85 -17.71
CA THR A 130 1.64 5.73 -18.66
C THR A 130 0.81 4.53 -18.19
N VAL A 131 0.87 4.16 -16.91
CA VAL A 131 0.05 3.04 -16.38
C VAL A 131 -1.44 3.36 -16.43
N CYS A 132 -1.84 4.59 -16.11
CA CYS A 132 -3.25 5.00 -16.14
C CYS A 132 -3.81 4.99 -17.57
N GLU A 133 -3.03 5.45 -18.56
CA GLU A 133 -3.45 5.53 -19.96
C GLU A 133 -3.27 4.22 -20.74
N SER A 134 -2.32 3.39 -20.32
CA SER A 134 -1.98 2.10 -20.92
C SER A 134 -1.74 1.05 -19.82
N PRO A 135 -2.79 0.31 -19.43
CA PRO A 135 -2.69 -0.73 -18.41
C PRO A 135 -1.62 -1.78 -18.75
N ASN A 136 -0.99 -2.32 -17.71
CA ASN A 136 0.06 -3.34 -17.73
C ASN A 136 1.42 -2.88 -18.31
N SER A 137 1.61 -1.58 -18.49
CA SER A 137 2.84 -1.02 -19.09
C SER A 137 4.03 -0.90 -18.14
N VAL A 138 3.81 -0.78 -16.81
CA VAL A 138 4.89 -0.63 -15.82
C VAL A 138 4.66 -1.54 -14.62
N PHE A 139 5.64 -2.40 -14.35
CA PHE A 139 5.70 -3.26 -13.16
C PHE A 139 7.12 -3.28 -12.59
N ASP A 140 7.36 -2.43 -11.59
CA ASP A 140 8.66 -2.27 -10.92
C ASP A 140 8.83 -3.15 -9.69
N LEU A 141 8.29 -4.35 -9.75
CA LEU A 141 8.37 -5.30 -8.67
C LEU A 141 8.66 -6.67 -9.27
N SER A 142 9.52 -7.41 -8.57
CA SER A 142 9.71 -8.83 -8.81
C SER A 142 9.53 -9.59 -7.51
N ILE A 143 8.88 -10.75 -7.62
CA ILE A 143 8.77 -11.73 -6.54
C ILE A 143 9.45 -12.99 -7.05
N ALA A 144 10.29 -13.60 -6.21
CA ALA A 144 11.01 -14.80 -6.59
C ALA A 144 10.01 -15.89 -7.01
N ASN A 145 10.33 -16.62 -8.08
CA ASN A 145 9.52 -17.73 -8.61
C ASN A 145 8.13 -17.33 -9.15
N ILE A 146 7.89 -16.05 -9.44
CA ILE A 146 6.68 -15.57 -10.11
C ILE A 146 7.05 -14.90 -11.43
N ASN A 147 6.43 -15.32 -12.53
CA ASN A 147 6.63 -14.68 -13.82
C ASN A 147 6.06 -13.26 -13.80
N LYS A 148 6.72 -12.35 -14.53
CA LYS A 148 6.29 -10.95 -14.62
C LYS A 148 4.86 -10.81 -15.18
N SER A 149 4.44 -11.68 -16.08
CA SER A 149 3.08 -11.72 -16.64
C SER A 149 2.01 -12.07 -15.62
N ASP A 150 2.36 -12.88 -14.62
CA ASP A 150 1.40 -13.48 -13.69
C ASP A 150 1.31 -12.67 -12.38
N LEU A 151 2.36 -11.90 -12.08
CA LEU A 151 2.45 -11.01 -10.92
C LEU A 151 1.20 -10.13 -10.69
N PRO A 152 0.58 -9.51 -11.72
CA PRO A 152 -0.60 -8.67 -11.50
C PRO A 152 -1.76 -9.48 -10.92
N SER A 153 -2.01 -10.67 -11.48
CA SER A 153 -3.05 -11.59 -11.01
C SER A 153 -2.76 -12.12 -9.62
N VAL A 154 -1.51 -12.53 -9.34
CA VAL A 154 -1.10 -12.99 -8.00
C VAL A 154 -1.45 -11.96 -6.94
N LEU A 155 -1.00 -10.71 -7.13
CA LEU A 155 -1.17 -9.66 -6.13
C LEU A 155 -2.62 -9.16 -6.05
N ALA A 156 -3.33 -9.05 -7.17
CA ALA A 156 -4.74 -8.67 -7.18
C ALA A 156 -5.59 -9.67 -6.39
N TYR A 157 -5.42 -10.96 -6.63
CA TYR A 157 -6.17 -11.99 -5.91
C TYR A 157 -5.75 -12.10 -4.44
N ALA A 158 -4.46 -11.95 -4.11
CA ALA A 158 -4.02 -11.93 -2.72
C ALA A 158 -4.60 -10.74 -1.95
N PHE A 159 -4.67 -9.56 -2.58
CA PHE A 159 -5.27 -8.37 -1.97
C PHE A 159 -6.79 -8.54 -1.77
N LYS A 160 -7.51 -9.09 -2.76
CA LYS A 160 -8.92 -9.45 -2.61
C LYS A 160 -9.16 -10.46 -1.48
N ALA A 161 -8.28 -11.45 -1.36
CA ALA A 161 -8.33 -12.42 -0.26
C ALA A 161 -8.16 -11.74 1.10
N LEU A 162 -7.19 -10.80 1.24
CA LEU A 162 -7.02 -10.03 2.48
C LEU A 162 -8.26 -9.18 2.82
N LEU A 163 -8.86 -8.52 1.84
CA LEU A 163 -10.09 -7.73 2.06
C LEU A 163 -11.25 -8.62 2.52
N SER A 164 -11.41 -9.80 1.91
CA SER A 164 -12.43 -10.78 2.30
C SER A 164 -12.19 -11.30 3.72
N TYR A 165 -10.92 -11.54 4.07
CA TYR A 165 -10.51 -11.98 5.40
C TYR A 165 -10.84 -10.93 6.47
N TRP A 166 -10.55 -9.66 6.20
CA TRP A 166 -10.96 -8.56 7.09
C TRP A 166 -12.47 -8.42 7.23
N ASN A 167 -13.23 -8.78 6.20
CA ASN A 167 -14.69 -8.82 6.26
C ASN A 167 -15.25 -10.06 6.99
N GLY A 168 -14.39 -11.00 7.41
CA GLY A 168 -14.78 -12.26 8.02
C GLY A 168 -15.33 -13.31 7.04
N ASP A 169 -15.23 -13.07 5.72
CA ASP A 169 -15.67 -14.01 4.69
C ASP A 169 -14.54 -15.00 4.37
N ILE A 170 -14.49 -16.08 5.15
CA ILE A 170 -13.43 -17.09 5.05
C ILE A 170 -13.51 -17.89 3.74
N ASP A 171 -14.71 -18.14 3.21
CA ASP A 171 -14.86 -18.91 1.97
C ASP A 171 -14.39 -18.11 0.75
N THR A 172 -14.76 -16.84 0.66
CA THR A 172 -14.25 -15.95 -0.40
C THR A 172 -12.75 -15.68 -0.24
N THR A 173 -12.25 -15.64 0.99
CA THR A 173 -10.81 -15.57 1.27
C THR A 173 -10.08 -16.77 0.67
N GLU A 174 -10.57 -17.99 0.93
CA GLU A 174 -9.99 -19.22 0.40
C GLU A 174 -9.94 -19.21 -1.13
N ILE A 175 -11.09 -18.91 -1.77
CA ILE A 175 -11.20 -18.90 -3.23
C ILE A 175 -10.18 -17.94 -3.85
N ASN A 176 -10.08 -16.72 -3.32
CA ASN A 176 -9.14 -15.72 -3.84
C ASN A 176 -7.68 -16.07 -3.52
N ALA A 177 -7.39 -16.60 -2.33
CA ALA A 177 -6.04 -17.01 -1.98
C ALA A 177 -5.55 -18.19 -2.84
N LEU A 178 -6.42 -19.16 -3.14
CA LEU A 178 -6.13 -20.25 -4.08
C LEU A 178 -5.92 -19.73 -5.51
N LYS A 179 -6.75 -18.80 -6.00
CA LYS A 179 -6.53 -18.16 -7.30
C LYS A 179 -5.19 -17.42 -7.37
N SER A 180 -4.82 -16.71 -6.31
CA SER A 180 -3.49 -16.09 -6.21
C SER A 180 -2.38 -17.15 -6.30
N LEU A 181 -2.51 -18.23 -5.53
CA LEU A 181 -1.55 -19.34 -5.49
C LEU A 181 -1.37 -19.99 -6.87
N THR A 182 -2.45 -20.25 -7.61
CA THR A 182 -2.41 -20.84 -8.96
C THR A 182 -1.62 -19.99 -9.95
N ASN A 183 -1.63 -18.66 -9.79
CA ASN A 183 -0.86 -17.75 -10.65
C ASN A 183 0.62 -17.62 -10.20
N GLY A 184 0.96 -18.05 -9.00
CA GLY A 184 2.32 -17.91 -8.47
C GLY A 184 2.36 -17.99 -6.94
N PRO A 185 3.03 -19.01 -6.38
CA PRO A 185 3.15 -19.12 -4.93
C PRO A 185 4.17 -18.11 -4.37
N TYR A 186 3.81 -17.47 -3.27
CA TYR A 186 4.73 -16.68 -2.44
C TYR A 186 4.34 -16.76 -0.97
N PHE A 187 5.08 -16.07 -0.11
CA PHE A 187 4.84 -16.11 1.33
C PHE A 187 3.38 -15.81 1.70
N PHE A 188 2.84 -14.67 1.24
CA PHE A 188 1.60 -14.13 1.81
C PHE A 188 0.34 -14.89 1.37
N ASN A 189 0.26 -15.39 0.14
CA ASN A 189 -0.90 -16.19 -0.28
C ASN A 189 -0.95 -17.55 0.45
N ASN A 190 0.19 -18.18 0.70
CA ASN A 190 0.26 -19.36 1.57
C ASN A 190 -0.08 -19.03 3.02
N TYR A 191 0.37 -17.88 3.53
CA TYR A 191 0.02 -17.41 4.88
C TYR A 191 -1.49 -17.18 5.04
N LEU A 192 -2.16 -16.59 4.04
CA LEU A 192 -3.63 -16.45 4.05
C LEU A 192 -4.34 -17.80 4.08
N LEU A 193 -3.86 -18.78 3.31
CA LEU A 193 -4.42 -20.14 3.33
C LEU A 193 -4.20 -20.82 4.70
N PHE A 194 -3.04 -20.62 5.33
CA PHE A 194 -2.82 -21.05 6.71
C PHE A 194 -3.88 -20.47 7.66
N LEU A 195 -4.18 -19.17 7.57
CA LEU A 195 -5.21 -18.53 8.41
C LEU A 195 -6.61 -19.08 8.14
N VAL A 196 -6.96 -19.29 6.86
CA VAL A 196 -8.23 -19.91 6.44
C VAL A 196 -8.37 -21.29 7.07
N TYR A 197 -7.41 -22.19 6.86
CA TYR A 197 -7.52 -23.56 7.34
C TYR A 197 -7.40 -23.69 8.86
N LYS A 198 -6.67 -22.76 9.51
CA LYS A 198 -6.72 -22.61 10.96
C LYS A 198 -8.12 -22.25 11.45
N SER A 199 -8.80 -21.30 10.80
CA SER A 199 -10.16 -20.91 11.19
C SER A 199 -11.20 -22.02 10.95
N LYS A 200 -10.97 -22.88 9.96
CA LYS A 200 -11.81 -24.05 9.63
C LYS A 200 -11.51 -25.29 10.50
N ASN A 201 -10.50 -25.23 11.37
CA ASN A 201 -9.97 -26.39 12.12
C ASN A 201 -9.50 -27.57 11.24
N ASP A 202 -9.06 -27.29 10.01
CA ASP A 202 -8.44 -28.27 9.11
C ASP A 202 -6.93 -28.28 9.35
N TYR A 203 -6.50 -29.06 10.35
CA TYR A 203 -5.11 -29.08 10.80
C TYR A 203 -4.12 -29.58 9.75
N GLU A 204 -4.53 -30.51 8.89
CA GLU A 204 -3.66 -31.06 7.84
C GLU A 204 -3.30 -29.96 6.83
N LYS A 205 -4.32 -29.30 6.27
CA LYS A 205 -4.08 -28.21 5.32
C LYS A 205 -3.44 -27.00 5.98
N MET A 206 -3.82 -26.68 7.22
CA MET A 206 -3.16 -25.62 7.99
C MET A 206 -1.64 -25.87 8.09
N LEU A 207 -1.21 -27.07 8.48
CA LEU A 207 0.21 -27.42 8.59
C LEU A 207 0.90 -27.45 7.23
N PHE A 208 0.21 -27.91 6.18
CA PHE A 208 0.71 -27.86 4.80
C PHE A 208 1.03 -26.42 4.39
N TYR A 209 0.08 -25.50 4.50
CA TYR A 209 0.28 -24.11 4.09
C TYR A 209 1.23 -23.33 5.00
N LYS A 210 1.34 -23.69 6.28
CA LYS A 210 2.43 -23.21 7.16
C LYS A 210 3.81 -23.57 6.60
N LYS A 211 4.02 -24.83 6.21
CA LYS A 211 5.29 -25.28 5.60
C LYS A 211 5.56 -24.57 4.27
N GLN A 212 4.54 -24.46 3.41
CA GLN A 212 4.68 -23.76 2.13
C GLN A 212 5.04 -22.29 2.32
N ALA A 213 4.37 -21.56 3.23
CA ALA A 213 4.71 -20.17 3.50
C ALA A 213 6.18 -20.00 3.91
N LEU A 214 6.69 -20.87 4.80
CA LEU A 214 8.08 -20.83 5.25
C LEU A 214 9.10 -21.20 4.14
N GLN A 215 8.71 -21.96 3.13
CA GLN A 215 9.59 -22.24 1.98
C GLN A 215 9.85 -20.99 1.12
N TYR A 216 8.89 -20.07 1.05
CA TYR A 216 8.96 -18.86 0.22
C TYR A 216 9.53 -17.65 0.96
N THR A 217 10.35 -17.87 1.99
CA THR A 217 11.02 -16.78 2.73
C THR A 217 12.46 -16.60 2.25
N SER A 218 12.72 -15.57 1.43
CA SER A 218 14.08 -15.07 1.21
C SER A 218 14.56 -14.23 2.41
N SER A 219 15.84 -13.81 2.41
CA SER A 219 16.38 -12.90 3.43
C SER A 219 15.63 -11.57 3.49
N THR A 220 15.20 -11.02 2.35
CA THR A 220 14.39 -9.79 2.29
C THR A 220 12.97 -10.03 2.80
N ASP A 221 12.39 -11.20 2.51
CA ASP A 221 11.04 -11.55 2.97
C ASP A 221 10.98 -11.70 4.49
N LYS A 222 12.07 -12.14 5.14
CA LYS A 222 12.17 -12.20 6.60
C LYS A 222 12.00 -10.83 7.27
N ILE A 223 12.41 -9.76 6.60
CA ILE A 223 12.23 -8.38 7.09
C ILE A 223 10.79 -7.94 6.87
N ILE A 224 10.24 -8.19 5.68
CA ILE A 224 8.88 -7.77 5.33
C ILE A 224 7.83 -8.49 6.19
N TYR A 225 8.01 -9.79 6.45
CA TYR A 225 7.02 -10.67 7.08
C TYR A 225 7.37 -11.08 8.52
N GLU A 226 8.29 -10.39 9.19
CA GLU A 226 8.83 -10.78 10.51
C GLU A 226 7.74 -11.23 11.51
N ASP A 227 6.70 -10.42 11.71
CA ASP A 227 5.63 -10.75 12.66
C ASP A 227 4.78 -11.93 12.22
N LEU A 228 4.58 -12.10 10.91
CA LEU A 228 3.79 -13.21 10.36
C LEU A 228 4.56 -14.52 10.49
N LEU A 229 5.89 -14.48 10.32
CA LEU A 229 6.77 -15.63 10.55
C LEU A 229 6.70 -16.09 12.00
N ARG A 230 6.77 -15.16 12.96
CA ARG A 230 6.60 -15.49 14.38
C ARG A 230 5.25 -16.10 14.71
N GLN A 231 4.19 -15.76 13.97
CA GLN A 231 2.87 -16.40 14.13
C GLN A 231 2.85 -17.82 13.59
N LEU A 232 3.60 -18.10 12.52
CA LEU A 232 3.74 -19.44 11.97
C LEU A 232 4.61 -20.32 12.86
N GLU A 233 5.54 -19.79 13.63
CA GLU A 233 6.43 -20.59 14.51
C GLU A 233 5.75 -21.04 15.81
N LYS A 234 4.65 -20.39 16.20
CA LYS A 234 3.79 -20.80 17.31
C LYS A 234 2.85 -21.94 16.91
#